data_AF-A0A1X7GGY4-F1
#
_entry.id   AF-A0A1X7GGY4-F1
#
_cell.length_a   1.000
_cell.length_b   1.000
_cell.length_c   1.000
_cell.angle_alpha   90.00
_cell.angle_beta   90.00
_cell.angle_gamma   90.00
#
_symmetry.space_group_name_H-M   'P 1'
#
loop_
_entity.id
_entity.type
_entity.pdbx_description
1 polymer ?
#
loop_
_entity_poly.entity_id
_entity_poly.type
_entity_poly.pdbx_seq_one_letter_code
_entity_poly.pdbx_strand_id
1 'polypeptide(L)' 'MNEPLDPRVWRNRFIAINLVRIGGTAIVIIGLLLWQSDVFVQGGSAKFGFPMALIGLAISFAGPQWLVRRWRTPPDA' A
#
# COMPACT_ATOMS: atom_id res chain seq x y z
N MET A 1 -16.21 -29.38 10.60
CA MET A 1 -15.39 -29.64 9.39
C MET A 1 -14.89 -28.28 8.93
N ASN A 2 -13.59 -28.00 9.05
CA ASN A 2 -13.04 -26.77 8.46
C ASN A 2 -12.99 -27.02 6.96
N GLU A 3 -14.01 -26.57 6.22
CA GLU A 3 -13.94 -26.60 4.75
C GLU A 3 -12.64 -25.89 4.34
N PRO A 4 -11.81 -26.51 3.49
CA PRO A 4 -10.63 -25.85 2.98
C PRO A 4 -11.10 -24.60 2.24
N LEU A 5 -10.75 -23.42 2.80
CA LEU A 5 -11.02 -22.12 2.17
C LEU A 5 -10.68 -22.20 0.68
N ASP A 6 -11.66 -21.87 -0.17
CA ASP A 6 -11.55 -21.93 -1.63
C ASP A 6 -10.19 -21.38 -2.08
N PRO A 7 -9.38 -22.13 -2.86
CA PRO A 7 -8.09 -21.68 -3.38
C PRO A 7 -8.13 -20.28 -4.02
N ARG A 8 -9.28 -19.89 -4.58
CA ARG A 8 -9.50 -18.55 -5.15
C ARG A 8 -9.43 -17.45 -4.09
N VAL A 9 -9.95 -17.69 -2.90
CA VAL A 9 -9.93 -16.72 -1.79
C VAL A 9 -8.50 -16.46 -1.34
N TRP A 10 -7.69 -17.50 -1.17
CA TRP A 10 -6.27 -17.35 -0.82
C TRP A 10 -5.49 -16.58 -1.89
N ARG A 11 -5.70 -16.92 -3.16
CA ARG A 11 -5.06 -16.23 -4.28
C ARG A 11 -5.42 -14.75 -4.31
N ASN A 12 -6.70 -14.41 -4.17
CA ASN A 12 -7.16 -13.02 -4.20
C ASN A 12 -6.58 -12.22 -3.03
N ARG A 13 -6.51 -12.80 -1.83
CA ARG A 13 -5.90 -12.16 -0.65
C ARG A 13 -4.41 -11.89 -0.85
N PHE A 14 -3.69 -12.87 -1.37
CA PHE A 14 -2.28 -12.73 -1.71
C PHE A 14 -2.06 -11.63 -2.74
N ILE A 15 -2.83 -11.63 -3.84
CA ILE A 15 -2.73 -10.60 -4.88
C ILE A 15 -3.01 -9.21 -4.29
N ALA A 16 -4.08 -9.06 -3.51
CA ALA A 16 -4.43 -7.79 -2.91
C ALA A 16 -3.36 -7.26 -1.94
N ILE A 17 -2.78 -8.11 -1.09
CA ILE A 17 -1.65 -7.72 -0.23
C ILE A 17 -0.47 -7.20 -1.05
N ASN A 18 -0.09 -7.92 -2.11
CA ASN A 18 1.03 -7.52 -2.95
C ASN A 18 0.73 -6.24 -3.72
N LEU A 19 -0.48 -6.07 -4.26
CA LEU A 19 -0.90 -4.83 -4.91
C LEU A 19 -0.83 -3.63 -3.97
N VAL A 20 -1.25 -3.78 -2.70
CA VAL A 20 -1.13 -2.70 -1.71
C VAL A 20 0.34 -2.35 -1.43
N ARG A 21 1.23 -3.34 -1.31
CA ARG A 21 2.67 -3.10 -1.13
C ARG A 21 3.26 -2.37 -2.32
N ILE A 22 3.04 -2.90 -3.52
CA ILE A 22 3.58 -2.34 -4.76
C ILE A 22 3.04 -0.93 -4.98
N GLY A 23 1.73 -0.72 -4.78
CA GLY A 23 1.09 0.59 -4.87
C GLY A 23 1.66 1.58 -3.86
N GLY A 24 1.81 1.19 -2.59
CA GLY A 24 2.44 2.01 -1.57
C GLY A 24 3.88 2.39 -1.94
N THR A 25 4.68 1.42 -2.39
CA THR A 25 6.06 1.66 -2.86
C THR A 25 6.11 2.58 -4.07
N ALA A 26 5.17 2.46 -5.02
CA ALA A 26 5.07 3.37 -6.15
C ALA A 26 4.80 4.81 -5.68
N ILE A 27 3.90 5.00 -4.70
CA ILE A 27 3.64 6.31 -4.09
C ILE A 27 4.91 6.86 -3.40
N VAL A 28 5.69 6.01 -2.71
CA VAL A 28 6.98 6.43 -2.13
C VAL A 28 7.89 6.98 -3.21
N ILE A 29 8.08 6.23 -4.30
CA ILE A 29 8.96 6.63 -5.41
C ILE A 29 8.48 7.94 -6.02
N ILE A 30 7.18 8.09 -6.28
CA ILE A 30 6.60 9.33 -6.80
C ILE A 30 6.85 10.50 -5.83
N GLY A 31 6.66 10.29 -4.52
CA GLY A 31 6.93 11.32 -3.52
C GLY A 31 8.40 11.72 -3.46
N LEU A 32 9.33 10.76 -3.56
CA LEU A 32 10.77 11.02 -3.62
C LEU A 32 11.16 11.75 -4.91
N LEU A 33 10.58 11.39 -6.05
CA LEU A 33 10.78 12.11 -7.31
C LEU A 33 10.25 13.54 -7.21
N LEU A 34 9.06 13.75 -6.64
CA LEU A 34 8.52 15.09 -6.41
C LEU A 34 9.39 15.92 -5.47
N TRP A 35 10.02 15.27 -4.48
CA TRP A 35 10.89 15.97 -3.54
C TRP A 35 12.25 16.33 -4.16
N GLN A 36 12.91 15.38 -4.80
CA GLN A 36 14.34 15.48 -5.15
C GLN A 36 14.62 15.76 -6.62
N SER A 37 13.60 15.76 -7.48
CA SER A 37 13.79 15.91 -8.93
C SER A 37 12.95 17.05 -9.50
N ASP A 38 13.41 17.54 -10.65
CA ASP A 38 12.73 18.59 -11.42
C ASP A 38 11.65 18.03 -12.36
N VAL A 39 11.36 16.72 -12.29
CA VAL A 39 10.43 16.03 -13.21
C VAL A 39 9.02 16.61 -13.15
N PHE A 40 8.58 17.04 -11.96
CA PHE A 40 7.25 17.59 -11.73
C PHE A 40 7.26 19.10 -11.51
N VAL A 41 8.21 19.59 -10.70
CA VAL A 41 8.36 21.00 -10.33
C VAL A 41 9.84 21.32 -10.27
N GLN A 42 10.26 22.42 -10.89
CA GLN A 42 11.65 22.86 -10.90
C GLN A 42 12.14 23.18 -9.49
N GLY A 43 13.26 22.59 -9.08
CA GLY A 43 13.81 22.60 -7.72
C GLY A 43 13.23 21.53 -6.79
N GLY A 44 12.29 20.70 -7.26
CA GLY A 44 11.53 19.78 -6.43
C GLY A 44 10.62 20.49 -5.41
N SER A 45 9.83 19.71 -4.68
CA SER A 45 8.96 20.23 -3.61
C SER A 45 9.04 19.37 -2.36
N ALA A 46 9.91 19.76 -1.43
CA ALA A 46 10.01 19.10 -0.13
C ALA A 46 8.68 19.15 0.65
N LYS A 47 7.94 20.25 0.54
CA LYS A 47 6.66 20.44 1.26
C LYS A 47 5.61 19.40 0.89
N PHE A 48 5.59 18.93 -0.35
CA PHE A 48 4.59 17.95 -0.82
C PHE A 48 5.19 16.55 -1.04
N GLY A 49 6.40 16.47 -1.59
CA GLY A 49 7.07 15.20 -1.88
C GLY A 49 7.43 14.41 -0.61
N PHE A 50 7.92 15.07 0.45
CA PHE A 50 8.27 14.38 1.69
C PHE A 50 7.03 13.78 2.40
N PRO A 51 5.93 14.52 2.64
CA PRO A 51 4.72 13.91 3.20
C PRO A 51 4.14 12.81 2.31
N MET A 52 4.15 12.99 0.99
CA MET A 52 3.67 11.97 0.05
C MET A 52 4.50 10.67 0.14
N ALA A 53 5.83 10.79 0.22
CA ALA A 53 6.70 9.64 0.40
C ALA A 53 6.42 8.91 1.73
N LEU A 54 6.23 9.65 2.83
CA LEU A 54 5.87 9.06 4.13
C LEU A 54 4.51 8.36 4.10
N ILE A 55 3.51 8.94 3.44
CA ILE A 55 2.19 8.32 3.28
C ILE A 55 2.29 7.02 2.47
N GLY A 56 3.00 7.04 1.33
CA GLY A 56 3.24 5.84 0.54
C GLY A 56 3.93 4.74 1.34
N LEU A 57 4.90 5.12 2.18
CA LEU A 57 5.64 4.22 3.04
C LEU A 57 4.69 3.59 4.07
N ALA A 58 3.89 4.42 4.75
CA ALA A 58 2.88 3.96 5.69
C ALA A 58 1.89 2.98 5.03
N ILE A 59 1.42 3.28 3.81
CA ILE A 59 0.53 2.39 3.05
C ILE A 59 1.21 1.05 2.74
N SER A 60 2.47 1.07 2.29
CA SER A 60 3.21 -0.14 1.90
C SER A 60 3.38 -1.13 3.07
N PHE A 61 3.57 -0.62 4.30
CA PHE A 61 3.76 -1.45 5.49
C PHE A 61 2.47 -1.71 6.28
N ALA A 62 1.67 -0.68 6.56
CA ALA A 62 0.48 -0.78 7.40
C ALA A 62 -0.74 -1.26 6.62
N GLY A 63 -0.84 -0.96 5.31
CA GLY A 63 -1.95 -1.37 4.45
C GLY A 63 -2.15 -2.89 4.42
N PRO A 64 -1.11 -3.71 4.18
CA PRO A 64 -1.22 -5.17 4.23
C PRO A 64 -1.68 -5.70 5.59
N GLN A 65 -1.18 -5.12 6.69
CA GLN A 65 -1.57 -5.52 8.04
C GLN A 65 -3.03 -5.19 8.31
N TRP A 66 -3.50 -4.02 7.87
CA TRP A 66 -4.89 -3.63 7.98
C TRP A 66 -5.81 -4.58 7.19
N LEU A 67 -5.40 -4.96 5.97
CA LEU A 67 -6.14 -5.90 5.12
C LEU A 67 -6.27 -7.28 5.77
N VAL A 68 -5.18 -7.78 6.37
CA VAL A 68 -5.18 -9.04 7.13
C VAL A 68 -6.10 -8.96 8.34
N ARG A 69 -6.06 -7.86 9.10
CA ARG A 69 -6.98 -7.65 10.24
C ARG A 69 -8.43 -7.64 9.77
N ARG A 70 -8.72 -6.91 8.69
CA ARG A 70 -10.08 -6.78 8.14
C ARG A 70 -10.68 -8.11 7.68
N TRP A 71 -9.87 -9.02 7.17
CA TRP A 71 -10.30 -10.37 6.77
C TRP A 71 -10.36 -11.38 7.92
N ARG A 72 -9.78 -11.05 9.07
CA ARG A 72 -9.89 -11.86 10.30
C ARG A 72 -11.17 -11.54 11.08
N THR A 73 -11.68 -10.31 10.99
CA THR A 73 -13.00 -9.97 11.54
C THR A 73 -14.09 -10.60 10.68
N PRO A 74 -14.92 -11.52 11.22
CA PRO A 74 -16.06 -12.05 10.50
C PRO A 74 -17.00 -10.91 10.06
N PRO A 75 -17.73 -11.03 8.94
CA PRO A 75 -18.69 -10.02 8.49
C PRO A 75 -19.85 -9.72 9.46
N ASP A 76 -20.02 -10.49 10.52
CA ASP A 76 -21.20 -10.44 11.41
C ASP A 76 -20.79 -10.06 12.85
N ALA A 77 -20.56 -8.77 13.09
CA ALA A 77 -20.59 -8.17 14.43
C ALA A 77 -21.82 -7.26 14.54
#